data_AF-A0A379T611-F1
#
_entry.id   AF-A0A379T611-F1
#
_cell.length_a   1.000
_cell.length_b   1.000
_cell.length_c   1.000
_cell.angle_alpha   90.00
_cell.angle_beta   90.00
_cell.angle_gamma   90.00
#
_symmetry.space_group_name_H-M   'P 1'
#
loop_
_entity.id
_entity.type
_entity.pdbx_description
1 polymer ?
#
loop_
_entity_poly.entity_id
_entity_poly.type
_entity_poly.pdbx_seq_one_letter_code
_entity_poly.pdbx_strand_id
1 'polypeptide(L)'
;MDPEPLHERINQALGSIGALVLSDYAKGALTSVQTMIALARQADVAVLIDPKGTDFERYRGATLLTPNLSEFEAVAGKCKSEDELVERGMKLIANYDLSALLVTRSEQGMTLLQPNKAPLHMPTQAQEVYDVTGAGDTVIGVLAATLAAGNTLEEACYFANAAAGVVVGKLGTSTVSPVELENAVRGRAATGFGVMTEEELKQAVASARKRGEKVVMTNGVFDILHAGHVSYLANARKLGDRLIVAVNSDASTKRLKGESRPVNPLEQRMIVLGALESVDWVVSFEEDTPQRLIAGILPDLLVKGGDYKPEEIAGSEEVWANGGEVMVLNFEDGCSTTNIIKKIQTESEK
;
A
#
# COMPACT_ATOMS: atom_id res chain seq x y z
N MET A 1 28.43 32.99 6.04
CA MET A 1 28.00 32.84 4.63
C MET A 1 26.84 33.81 4.45
N ASP A 2 26.84 34.59 3.38
CA ASP A 2 25.76 35.55 3.11
C ASP A 2 24.49 34.77 2.67
N PRO A 3 23.36 34.88 3.39
CA PRO A 3 22.14 34.15 3.05
C PRO A 3 21.31 34.80 1.94
N GLU A 4 21.57 36.06 1.57
CA GLU A 4 20.75 36.82 0.61
C GLU A 4 20.56 36.11 -0.74
N PRO A 5 21.60 35.51 -1.37
CA PRO A 5 21.41 34.83 -2.65
C PRO A 5 20.44 33.63 -2.57
N LEU A 6 20.32 33.00 -1.40
CA LEU A 6 19.36 31.91 -1.17
C LEU A 6 17.94 32.46 -1.00
N HIS A 7 17.78 33.58 -0.27
CA HIS A 7 16.50 34.25 -0.11
C HIS A 7 15.93 34.75 -1.43
N GLU A 8 16.75 35.37 -2.28
CA GLU A 8 16.34 35.81 -3.62
C GLU A 8 15.85 34.65 -4.48
N ARG A 9 16.57 33.52 -4.47
CA ARG A 9 16.18 32.32 -5.22
C ARG A 9 14.88 31.71 -4.72
N ILE A 10 14.69 31.65 -3.40
CA ILE A 10 13.43 31.20 -2.81
C ILE A 10 12.30 32.13 -3.29
N ASN A 11 12.46 33.43 -3.12
CA ASN A 11 11.44 34.42 -3.48
C ASN A 11 11.03 34.35 -4.96
N GLN A 12 12.00 34.13 -5.87
CA GLN A 12 11.72 33.95 -7.30
C GLN A 12 10.96 32.64 -7.60
N ALA A 13 11.21 31.58 -6.84
CA ALA A 13 10.59 30.26 -7.07
C ALA A 13 9.19 30.13 -6.46
N LEU A 14 8.87 30.87 -5.39
CA LEU A 14 7.63 30.72 -4.62
C LEU A 14 6.35 30.77 -5.48
N GLY A 15 6.32 31.59 -6.52
CA GLY A 15 5.15 31.69 -7.42
C GLY A 15 4.93 30.46 -8.32
N SER A 16 5.82 29.46 -8.30
CA SER A 16 5.80 28.28 -9.19
C SER A 16 5.83 26.95 -8.45
N ILE A 17 5.90 26.95 -7.12
CA ILE A 17 5.97 25.73 -6.29
C ILE A 17 4.76 25.63 -5.38
N GLY A 18 4.31 24.39 -5.11
CA GLY A 18 3.20 24.14 -4.17
C GLY A 18 3.64 23.94 -2.71
N ALA A 19 4.91 23.65 -2.47
CA ALA A 19 5.47 23.46 -1.14
C ALA A 19 6.98 23.76 -1.11
N LEU A 20 7.47 24.27 0.02
CA LEU A 20 8.88 24.50 0.31
C LEU A 20 9.35 23.51 1.39
N VAL A 21 10.38 22.72 1.08
CA VAL A 21 11.01 21.79 2.04
C VAL A 21 12.31 22.39 2.56
N LEU A 22 12.45 22.50 3.87
CA LEU A 22 13.66 22.94 4.56
C LEU A 22 14.21 21.77 5.38
N SER A 23 15.14 21.01 4.81
CA SER A 23 15.77 19.87 5.50
C SER A 23 17.04 20.32 6.23
N ASP A 24 17.00 20.35 7.56
CA ASP A 24 18.11 20.82 8.39
C ASP A 24 19.04 19.67 8.77
N TYR A 25 20.30 19.79 8.39
CA TYR A 25 21.37 18.87 8.82
C TYR A 25 22.37 19.56 9.78
N ALA A 26 22.04 20.76 10.27
CA ALA A 26 22.90 21.62 11.06
C ALA A 26 24.26 21.92 10.40
N LYS A 27 24.26 22.08 9.07
CA LYS A 27 25.47 22.36 8.26
C LYS A 27 25.59 23.81 7.79
N GLY A 28 24.71 24.69 8.25
CA GLY A 28 24.80 26.15 8.05
C GLY A 28 24.00 26.72 6.88
N ALA A 29 23.37 25.90 6.03
CA ALA A 29 22.51 26.39 4.95
C ALA A 29 21.23 27.08 5.45
N LEU A 30 20.70 26.64 6.59
CA LEU A 30 19.45 27.11 7.16
C LEU A 30 19.64 28.12 8.32
N THR A 31 20.77 28.83 8.38
CA THR A 31 21.04 29.82 9.45
C THR A 31 19.98 30.93 9.53
N SER A 32 19.36 31.29 8.41
CA SER A 32 18.29 32.30 8.30
C SER A 32 16.92 31.68 7.97
N VAL A 33 16.65 30.47 8.50
CA VAL A 33 15.42 29.70 8.25
C VAL A 33 14.12 30.46 8.56
N GLN A 34 14.09 31.32 9.58
CA GLN A 34 12.92 32.15 9.91
C GLN A 34 12.53 33.10 8.76
N THR A 35 13.51 33.70 8.09
CA THR A 35 13.26 34.54 6.91
C THR A 35 12.68 33.71 5.76
N MET A 36 13.19 32.49 5.55
CA MET A 36 12.69 31.58 4.51
C MET A 36 11.24 31.17 4.77
N ILE A 37 10.91 30.84 6.03
CA ILE A 37 9.53 30.54 6.46
C ILE A 37 8.63 31.75 6.21
N ALA A 38 9.06 32.96 6.59
CA ALA A 38 8.27 34.17 6.42
C ALA A 38 7.96 34.47 4.94
N LEU A 39 8.97 34.34 4.05
CA LEU A 39 8.78 34.52 2.61
C LEU A 39 7.73 33.55 2.06
N ALA A 40 7.84 32.26 2.39
CA ALA A 40 6.92 31.25 1.91
C ALA A 40 5.48 31.45 2.43
N ARG A 41 5.33 31.80 3.72
CA ARG A 41 4.01 32.14 4.30
C ARG A 41 3.37 33.35 3.62
N GLN A 42 4.15 34.37 3.30
CA GLN A 42 3.65 35.55 2.59
C GLN A 42 3.14 35.21 1.18
N ALA A 43 3.71 34.18 0.56
CA ALA A 43 3.30 33.66 -0.73
C ALA A 43 2.23 32.55 -0.67
N ASP A 44 1.70 32.24 0.52
CA ASP A 44 0.75 31.14 0.76
C ASP A 44 1.27 29.75 0.32
N VAL A 45 2.58 29.54 0.43
CA VAL A 45 3.25 28.26 0.12
C VAL A 45 3.48 27.48 1.41
N ALA A 46 3.07 26.21 1.43
CA ALA A 46 3.27 25.33 2.59
C ALA A 46 4.76 25.11 2.88
N VAL A 47 5.16 25.23 4.15
CA VAL A 47 6.55 25.03 4.59
C VAL A 47 6.67 23.77 5.43
N LEU A 48 7.42 22.79 4.92
CA LEU A 48 7.70 21.53 5.61
C LEU A 48 9.16 21.55 6.07
N ILE A 49 9.39 21.14 7.32
CA ILE A 49 10.71 21.19 7.93
C ILE A 49 11.06 19.83 8.52
N ASP A 50 12.20 19.29 8.09
CA ASP A 50 12.88 18.17 8.76
C ASP A 50 13.90 18.78 9.75
N PRO A 51 13.62 18.75 11.06
CA PRO A 51 14.37 19.53 12.03
C PRO A 51 15.70 18.91 12.42
N LYS A 52 16.61 19.71 12.98
CA LYS A 52 17.79 19.20 13.67
C LYS A 52 18.11 19.93 14.96
N GLY A 53 18.59 19.16 15.92
CA GLY A 53 18.93 19.65 17.25
C GLY A 53 17.69 19.86 18.11
N THR A 54 17.82 20.72 19.12
CA THR A 54 16.79 20.92 20.16
C THR A 54 16.18 22.32 20.15
N ASP A 55 16.68 23.22 19.30
CA ASP A 55 16.15 24.56 19.17
C ASP A 55 15.09 24.60 18.07
N PHE A 56 13.84 24.31 18.45
CA PHE A 56 12.70 24.36 17.52
C PHE A 56 12.11 25.77 17.38
N GLU A 57 12.52 26.75 18.19
CA GLU A 57 12.06 28.15 18.10
C GLU A 57 12.37 28.73 16.73
N ARG A 58 13.52 28.40 16.16
CA ARG A 58 13.92 28.82 14.81
C ARG A 58 13.02 28.27 13.70
N TYR A 59 12.13 27.32 13.98
CA TYR A 59 11.16 26.78 13.02
C TYR A 59 9.75 27.35 13.22
N ARG A 60 9.59 28.36 14.08
CA ARG A 60 8.32 29.04 14.34
C ARG A 60 7.60 29.43 13.05
N GLY A 61 6.30 29.14 13.00
CA GLY A 61 5.44 29.46 11.86
C GLY A 61 5.47 28.46 10.71
N ALA A 62 6.20 27.35 10.80
CA ALA A 62 6.15 26.34 9.75
C ALA A 62 4.76 25.70 9.61
N THR A 63 4.42 25.22 8.40
CA THR A 63 3.18 24.48 8.17
C THR A 63 3.26 23.11 8.83
N LEU A 64 4.37 22.39 8.63
CA LEU A 64 4.58 21.06 9.20
C LEU A 64 6.02 20.91 9.66
N LEU A 65 6.20 20.43 10.89
CA LEU A 65 7.47 19.99 11.44
C LEU A 65 7.47 18.47 11.55
N THR A 66 8.54 17.79 11.13
CA THR A 66 8.59 16.31 11.03
C THR A 66 9.67 15.65 11.90
N PRO A 67 9.77 15.91 13.21
CA PRO A 67 10.81 15.31 14.03
C PRO A 67 10.63 13.79 14.16
N ASN A 68 11.72 13.06 14.32
CA ASN A 68 11.63 11.71 14.89
C ASN A 68 11.34 11.77 16.40
N LEU A 69 10.94 10.63 16.98
CA LEU A 69 10.59 10.55 18.40
C LEU A 69 11.73 11.05 19.32
N SER A 70 12.99 10.78 18.99
CA SER A 70 14.13 11.22 19.81
C SER A 70 14.32 12.74 19.75
N GLU A 71 14.17 13.35 18.56
CA GLU A 71 14.24 14.80 18.38
C GLU A 71 13.06 15.50 19.07
N PHE A 72 11.86 14.93 18.96
CA PHE A 72 10.68 15.40 19.67
C PHE A 72 10.88 15.35 21.19
N GLU A 73 11.30 14.21 21.75
CA GLU A 73 11.51 14.03 23.18
C GLU A 73 12.65 14.88 23.73
N ALA A 74 13.64 15.24 22.92
CA ALA A 74 14.71 16.15 23.33
C ALA A 74 14.19 17.57 23.61
N VAL A 75 13.06 17.96 23.02
CA VAL A 75 12.42 19.29 23.20
C VAL A 75 11.22 19.20 24.14
N ALA A 76 10.34 18.22 23.95
CA ALA A 76 9.12 18.02 24.73
C ALA A 76 9.37 17.27 26.06
N GLY A 77 10.53 16.64 26.23
CA GLY A 77 10.80 15.66 27.27
C GLY A 77 10.27 14.26 26.92
N LYS A 78 10.76 13.23 27.61
CA LYS A 78 10.35 11.83 27.40
C LYS A 78 8.86 11.60 27.63
N CYS A 79 8.22 10.86 26.73
CA CYS A 79 6.80 10.53 26.78
C CYS A 79 6.61 9.06 27.15
N LYS A 80 5.74 8.77 28.12
CA LYS A 80 5.49 7.38 28.58
C LYS A 80 4.24 6.76 27.99
N SER A 81 3.37 7.56 27.38
CA SER A 81 2.11 7.14 26.78
C SER A 81 1.82 7.94 25.52
N GLU A 82 0.86 7.47 24.72
CA GLU A 82 0.38 8.20 23.54
C GLU A 82 -0.29 9.51 23.94
N ASP A 83 -1.05 9.52 25.05
CA ASP A 83 -1.67 10.74 25.58
C ASP A 83 -0.63 11.81 25.94
N GLU A 84 0.49 11.42 26.57
CA GLU A 84 1.58 12.36 26.87
C GLU A 84 2.22 12.93 25.59
N LEU A 85 2.40 12.10 24.57
CA LEU A 85 2.93 12.52 23.27
C LEU A 85 1.99 13.53 22.60
N VAL A 86 0.68 13.24 22.59
CA VAL A 86 -0.35 14.13 22.03
C VAL A 86 -0.38 15.44 22.80
N GLU A 87 -0.47 15.40 24.13
CA GLU A 87 -0.54 16.60 24.97
C GLU A 87 0.67 17.53 24.74
N ARG A 88 1.88 16.96 24.75
CA ARG A 88 3.10 17.74 24.58
C ARG A 88 3.29 18.19 23.14
N GLY A 89 2.90 17.39 22.16
CA GLY A 89 2.91 17.78 20.75
C GLY A 89 1.98 18.97 20.49
N MET A 90 0.77 18.98 21.05
CA MET A 90 -0.14 20.11 20.95
C MET A 90 0.42 21.37 21.64
N LYS A 91 1.17 21.22 22.74
CA LYS A 91 1.92 22.34 23.36
C LYS A 91 3.01 22.88 22.43
N LEU A 92 3.79 22.03 21.75
CA LEU A 92 4.80 22.50 20.81
C LEU A 92 4.17 23.22 19.60
N ILE A 93 3.05 22.69 19.08
CA ILE A 93 2.30 23.34 18.01
C ILE A 93 1.90 24.77 18.42
N ALA A 94 1.34 24.93 19.62
CA ALA A 94 0.94 26.24 20.13
C ALA A 94 2.15 27.14 20.43
N ASN A 95 3.22 26.61 21.02
CA ASN A 95 4.39 27.39 21.42
C ASN A 95 5.16 27.94 20.22
N TYR A 96 5.18 27.23 19.10
CA TYR A 96 5.94 27.58 17.90
C TYR A 96 5.06 27.96 16.69
N ASP A 97 3.77 28.24 16.90
CA ASP A 97 2.84 28.65 15.85
C ASP A 97 2.82 27.72 14.62
N LEU A 98 2.93 26.41 14.85
CA LEU A 98 2.91 25.41 13.78
C LEU A 98 1.48 25.17 13.32
N SER A 99 1.29 24.83 12.04
CA SER A 99 -0.04 24.37 11.58
C SER A 99 -0.28 22.88 11.91
N ALA A 100 0.78 22.08 11.93
CA ALA A 100 0.76 20.67 12.26
C ALA A 100 2.13 20.17 12.74
N LEU A 101 2.14 19.03 13.43
CA LEU A 101 3.35 18.29 13.84
C LEU A 101 3.19 16.82 13.44
N LEU A 102 4.16 16.26 12.73
CA LEU A 102 4.21 14.84 12.41
C LEU A 102 5.40 14.19 13.13
N VAL A 103 5.13 13.40 14.17
CA VAL A 103 6.18 12.67 14.88
C VAL A 103 6.37 11.31 14.24
N THR A 104 7.55 11.05 13.68
CA THR A 104 7.91 9.71 13.18
C THR A 104 8.43 8.84 14.32
N ARG A 105 7.94 7.61 14.42
CA ARG A 105 8.08 6.72 15.58
C ARG A 105 8.60 5.33 15.19
N SER A 106 9.46 5.26 14.17
CA SER A 106 10.11 4.02 13.71
C SER A 106 9.09 2.87 13.50
N GLU A 107 9.24 1.75 14.19
CA GLU A 107 8.35 0.59 14.12
C GLU A 107 6.91 0.89 14.57
N GLN A 108 6.68 1.94 15.36
CA GLN A 108 5.33 2.38 15.74
C GLN A 108 4.67 3.24 14.65
N GLY A 109 5.36 3.50 13.53
CA GLY A 109 4.87 4.29 12.41
C GLY A 109 5.00 5.78 12.63
N MET A 110 3.92 6.55 12.53
CA MET A 110 3.93 8.00 12.68
C MET A 110 2.62 8.54 13.27
N THR A 111 2.70 9.68 13.96
CA THR A 111 1.55 10.36 14.56
C THR A 111 1.46 11.79 14.02
N LEU A 112 0.36 12.12 13.34
CA LEU A 112 0.04 13.48 12.91
C LEU A 112 -0.84 14.17 13.97
N LEU A 113 -0.44 15.38 14.35
CA LEU A 113 -1.14 16.24 15.30
C LEU A 113 -1.49 17.57 14.63
N GLN A 114 -2.74 17.99 14.80
CA GLN A 114 -3.27 19.23 14.24
C GLN A 114 -4.18 19.93 15.27
N PRO A 115 -4.16 21.27 15.34
CA PRO A 115 -5.14 22.02 16.14
C PRO A 115 -6.57 21.61 15.79
N ASN A 116 -7.40 21.41 16.82
CA ASN A 116 -8.83 21.12 16.68
C ASN A 116 -9.18 19.83 15.89
N LYS A 117 -8.23 18.91 15.71
CA LYS A 117 -8.47 17.57 15.16
C LYS A 117 -8.02 16.49 16.13
N ALA A 118 -8.64 15.31 16.04
CA ALA A 118 -8.17 14.14 16.76
C ALA A 118 -6.77 13.74 16.24
N PRO A 119 -5.89 13.19 17.09
CA PRO A 119 -4.59 12.70 16.64
C PRO A 119 -4.77 11.57 15.63
N LEU A 120 -4.00 11.59 14.55
CA LEU A 120 -4.00 10.54 13.53
C LEU A 120 -2.76 9.68 13.72
N HIS A 121 -2.97 8.47 14.26
CA HIS A 121 -1.93 7.46 14.40
C HIS A 121 -1.92 6.55 13.18
N MET A 122 -0.74 6.39 12.57
CA MET A 122 -0.53 5.54 11.42
C MET A 122 0.54 4.50 11.76
N PRO A 123 0.19 3.21 11.92
CA PRO A 123 1.21 2.18 12.17
C PRO A 123 2.11 2.02 10.95
N THR A 124 3.34 1.53 11.18
CA THR A 124 4.30 1.27 10.10
C THR A 124 3.71 0.33 9.04
N GLN A 125 4.10 0.52 7.79
CA GLN A 125 3.72 -0.36 6.67
C GLN A 125 4.84 -1.35 6.29
N ALA A 126 5.99 -1.27 6.96
CA ALA A 126 7.11 -2.17 6.70
C ALA A 126 6.80 -3.58 7.21
N GLN A 127 6.80 -4.57 6.31
CA GLN A 127 6.72 -5.99 6.71
C GLN A 127 8.11 -6.56 7.02
N GLU A 128 9.14 -6.13 6.29
CA GLU A 128 10.54 -6.48 6.52
C GLU A 128 11.38 -5.19 6.51
N VAL A 129 12.11 -4.93 7.59
CA VAL A 129 12.99 -3.76 7.72
C VAL A 129 14.42 -4.22 7.44
N TYR A 130 15.01 -3.69 6.37
CA TYR A 130 16.38 -4.00 5.96
C TYR A 130 17.34 -2.85 6.32
N ASP A 131 17.02 -1.62 5.93
CA ASP A 131 17.82 -0.43 6.22
C ASP A 131 16.91 0.80 6.36
N VAL A 132 17.05 1.55 7.44
CA VAL A 132 16.22 2.75 7.72
C VAL A 132 16.84 4.05 7.20
N THR A 133 18.03 3.97 6.61
CA THR A 133 18.78 5.14 6.13
C THR A 133 18.02 5.86 4.99
N GLY A 134 17.71 7.14 5.17
CA GLY A 134 17.01 7.95 4.16
C GLY A 134 15.47 7.80 4.15
N ALA A 135 14.89 7.04 5.08
CA ALA A 135 13.43 6.92 5.19
C ALA A 135 12.76 8.28 5.51
N GLY A 136 13.40 9.11 6.35
CA GLY A 136 12.94 10.46 6.67
C GLY A 136 12.88 11.38 5.43
N ASP A 137 13.92 11.32 4.58
CA ASP A 137 13.97 12.09 3.33
C ASP A 137 12.83 11.67 2.38
N THR A 138 12.53 10.37 2.33
CA THR A 138 11.39 9.83 1.57
C THR A 138 10.06 10.34 2.12
N VAL A 139 9.89 10.34 3.45
CA VAL A 139 8.67 10.84 4.11
C VAL A 139 8.43 12.30 3.75
N ILE A 140 9.41 13.18 3.96
CA ILE A 140 9.22 14.62 3.70
C ILE A 140 9.07 14.93 2.20
N GLY A 141 9.77 14.19 1.33
CA GLY A 141 9.62 14.32 -0.12
C GLY A 141 8.21 13.98 -0.60
N VAL A 142 7.64 12.87 -0.12
CA VAL A 142 6.28 12.45 -0.48
C VAL A 142 5.22 13.36 0.14
N LEU A 143 5.43 13.83 1.38
CA LEU A 143 4.56 14.85 2.00
C LEU A 143 4.49 16.10 1.14
N ALA A 144 5.65 16.64 0.73
CA ALA A 144 5.74 17.85 -0.07
C ALA A 144 5.10 17.68 -1.45
N ALA A 145 5.37 16.57 -2.13
CA ALA A 145 4.80 16.28 -3.45
C ALA A 145 3.27 16.17 -3.40
N THR A 146 2.74 15.51 -2.36
CA THR A 146 1.30 15.29 -2.20
C THR A 146 0.58 16.58 -1.83
N LEU A 147 1.14 17.38 -0.92
CA LEU A 147 0.58 18.70 -0.59
C LEU A 147 0.62 19.66 -1.77
N ALA A 148 1.71 19.66 -2.54
CA ALA A 148 1.83 20.48 -3.75
C ALA A 148 0.81 20.08 -4.85
N ALA A 149 0.30 18.83 -4.81
CA ALA A 149 -0.78 18.36 -5.67
C ALA A 149 -2.19 18.78 -5.19
N GLY A 150 -2.30 19.47 -4.05
CA GLY A 150 -3.56 19.97 -3.49
C GLY A 150 -4.27 19.02 -2.54
N ASN A 151 -3.62 17.92 -2.13
CA ASN A 151 -4.16 16.98 -1.15
C ASN A 151 -4.07 17.51 0.30
N THR A 152 -4.83 16.88 1.18
CA THR A 152 -4.81 17.17 2.63
C THR A 152 -3.53 16.67 3.30
N LEU A 153 -3.23 17.20 4.50
CA LEU A 153 -2.12 16.72 5.32
C LEU A 153 -2.28 15.25 5.72
N GLU A 154 -3.51 14.83 6.02
CA GLU A 154 -3.84 13.47 6.37
C GLU A 154 -3.55 12.49 5.21
N GLU A 155 -3.98 12.84 4.00
CA GLU A 155 -3.66 12.07 2.78
C GLU A 155 -2.15 12.05 2.53
N ALA A 156 -1.49 13.20 2.63
CA ALA A 156 -0.04 13.30 2.46
C ALA A 156 0.72 12.38 3.43
N CYS A 157 0.31 12.34 4.70
CA CYS A 157 0.90 11.45 5.69
C CYS A 157 0.62 9.97 5.38
N TYR A 158 -0.56 9.64 4.86
CA TYR A 158 -0.88 8.29 4.43
C TYR A 158 0.05 7.79 3.31
N PHE A 159 0.26 8.61 2.28
CA PHE A 159 1.22 8.30 1.20
C PHE A 159 2.66 8.23 1.73
N ALA A 160 3.05 9.15 2.60
CA ALA A 160 4.40 9.16 3.16
C ALA A 160 4.69 7.93 4.03
N ASN A 161 3.71 7.44 4.80
CA ASN A 161 3.84 6.22 5.57
C ASN A 161 3.96 4.97 4.68
N ALA A 162 3.26 4.94 3.54
CA ALA A 162 3.39 3.86 2.56
C ALA A 162 4.78 3.88 1.89
N ALA A 163 5.21 5.06 1.46
CA ALA A 163 6.53 5.27 0.90
C ALA A 163 7.66 4.85 1.85
N ALA A 164 7.55 5.24 3.14
CA ALA A 164 8.48 4.84 4.18
C ALA A 164 8.56 3.32 4.30
N GLY A 165 7.41 2.63 4.32
CA GLY A 165 7.34 1.16 4.37
C GLY A 165 8.06 0.47 3.20
N VAL A 166 8.03 1.07 2.01
CA VAL A 166 8.74 0.55 0.83
C VAL A 166 10.25 0.75 0.96
N VAL A 167 10.71 1.96 1.28
CA VAL A 167 12.14 2.28 1.23
C VAL A 167 12.93 1.63 2.36
N VAL A 168 12.29 1.36 3.51
CA VAL A 168 12.98 0.66 4.61
C VAL A 168 13.27 -0.81 4.30
N GLY A 169 12.60 -1.38 3.29
CA GLY A 169 12.90 -2.73 2.77
C GLY A 169 14.04 -2.76 1.75
N LYS A 170 14.64 -1.61 1.42
CA LYS A 170 15.72 -1.47 0.44
C LYS A 170 17.03 -1.10 1.14
N LEU A 171 18.17 -1.38 0.50
CA LEU A 171 19.49 -1.05 1.05
C LEU A 171 19.90 0.40 0.72
N GLY A 172 20.43 1.11 1.70
CA GLY A 172 20.96 2.47 1.57
C GLY A 172 19.88 3.55 1.38
N THR A 173 20.33 4.75 1.00
CA THR A 173 19.44 5.86 0.62
C THR A 173 18.74 5.55 -0.70
N SER A 174 17.66 4.78 -0.60
CA SER A 174 16.85 4.37 -1.74
C SER A 174 15.72 5.36 -2.00
N THR A 175 15.07 5.23 -3.15
CA THR A 175 13.90 6.05 -3.50
C THR A 175 12.68 5.15 -3.73
N VAL A 176 11.50 5.76 -3.69
CA VAL A 176 10.24 5.11 -4.08
C VAL A 176 9.81 5.64 -5.45
N SER A 177 9.49 4.73 -6.37
CA SER A 177 8.89 5.10 -7.65
C SER A 177 7.36 5.27 -7.52
N PRO A 178 6.71 5.99 -8.45
CA PRO A 178 5.25 6.11 -8.44
C PRO A 178 4.52 4.76 -8.44
N VAL A 179 5.05 3.76 -9.16
CA VAL A 179 4.48 2.40 -9.22
C VAL A 179 4.61 1.68 -7.88
N GLU A 180 5.76 1.79 -7.22
CA GLU A 180 5.96 1.17 -5.90
C GLU A 180 5.10 1.84 -4.83
N LEU A 181 4.97 3.16 -4.87
CA LEU A 181 4.09 3.89 -3.96
C LEU A 181 2.62 3.53 -4.21
N GLU A 182 2.22 3.47 -5.47
CA GLU A 182 0.89 3.03 -5.88
C GLU A 182 0.62 1.62 -5.36
N ASN A 183 1.55 0.67 -5.52
CA ASN A 183 1.42 -0.69 -5.00
C ASN A 183 1.35 -0.74 -3.47
N ALA A 184 2.15 0.07 -2.77
CA ALA A 184 2.13 0.13 -1.31
C ALA A 184 0.82 0.70 -0.75
N VAL A 185 0.31 1.77 -1.39
CA VAL A 185 -0.99 2.36 -1.08
C VAL A 185 -2.12 1.38 -1.38
N ARG A 186 -2.05 0.71 -2.53
CA ARG A 186 -3.01 -0.29 -2.99
C ARG A 186 -3.02 -1.55 -2.12
N GLY A 187 -1.85 -1.98 -1.63
CA GLY A 187 -1.70 -3.09 -0.68
C GLY A 187 -2.31 -2.81 0.69
N ARG A 188 -2.71 -1.56 0.95
CA ARG A 188 -3.43 -1.13 2.15
C ARG A 188 -4.87 -0.71 1.91
N ALA A 189 -5.30 -0.61 0.65
CA ALA A 189 -6.71 -0.41 0.39
C ALA A 189 -7.41 -1.72 0.77
N ALA A 190 -8.17 -1.68 1.88
CA ALA A 190 -9.22 -2.62 2.22
C ALA A 190 -10.31 -2.76 1.13
N THR A 191 -10.03 -2.39 -0.13
CA THR A 191 -10.87 -2.51 -1.34
C THR A 191 -10.03 -2.49 -2.64
N GLY A 192 -8.71 -2.74 -2.58
CA GLY A 192 -7.81 -2.42 -3.69
C GLY A 192 -7.24 -3.61 -4.42
N PHE A 193 -6.39 -4.40 -3.75
CA PHE A 193 -5.61 -5.52 -4.31
C PHE A 193 -5.27 -6.55 -3.23
N GLY A 194 -5.05 -7.82 -3.59
CA GLY A 194 -4.65 -8.88 -2.67
C GLY A 194 -5.82 -9.68 -2.06
N VAL A 195 -5.63 -10.20 -0.86
CA VAL A 195 -6.62 -11.04 -0.15
C VAL A 195 -7.79 -10.19 0.33
N MET A 196 -9.01 -10.57 -0.06
CA MET A 196 -10.25 -9.83 0.18
C MET A 196 -11.30 -10.71 0.88
N THR A 197 -12.12 -10.09 1.71
CA THR A 197 -13.44 -10.62 2.04
C THR A 197 -14.40 -10.48 0.85
N GLU A 198 -15.51 -11.23 0.84
CA GLU A 198 -16.50 -11.13 -0.22
C GLU A 198 -17.11 -9.72 -0.34
N GLU A 199 -17.34 -9.03 0.78
CA GLU A 199 -17.91 -7.68 0.78
C GLU A 199 -16.92 -6.64 0.26
N GLU A 200 -15.64 -6.73 0.63
CA GLU A 200 -14.59 -5.87 0.08
C GLU A 200 -14.42 -6.10 -1.42
N LEU A 201 -14.47 -7.37 -1.86
CA LEU A 201 -14.40 -7.70 -3.29
C LEU A 201 -15.55 -7.09 -4.08
N LYS A 202 -16.79 -7.14 -3.57
CA LYS A 202 -17.95 -6.51 -4.22
C LYS A 202 -17.73 -5.00 -4.40
N GLN A 203 -17.20 -4.33 -3.39
CA GLN A 203 -16.90 -2.90 -3.46
C GLN A 203 -15.77 -2.59 -4.44
N ALA A 204 -14.72 -3.40 -4.45
CA ALA A 204 -13.59 -3.27 -5.37
C ALA A 204 -14.02 -3.44 -6.83
N VAL A 205 -14.83 -4.47 -7.12
CA VAL A 205 -15.39 -4.75 -8.45
C VAL A 205 -16.33 -3.63 -8.89
N ALA A 206 -17.21 -3.15 -8.02
CA ALA A 206 -18.10 -2.03 -8.34
C ALA A 206 -17.30 -0.77 -8.69
N SER A 207 -16.19 -0.52 -7.99
CA SER A 207 -15.31 0.63 -8.25
C SER A 207 -14.55 0.47 -9.56
N ALA A 208 -14.03 -0.72 -9.87
CA ALA A 208 -13.39 -1.01 -11.15
C ALA A 208 -14.34 -0.82 -12.34
N ARG A 209 -15.59 -1.30 -12.22
CA ARG A 209 -16.62 -1.08 -13.26
C ARG A 209 -16.93 0.39 -13.48
N LYS A 210 -16.99 1.20 -12.42
CA LYS A 210 -17.17 2.67 -12.55
C LYS A 210 -16.02 3.32 -13.32
N ARG A 211 -14.83 2.73 -13.30
CA ARG A 211 -13.66 3.16 -14.09
C ARG A 211 -13.65 2.58 -15.52
N GLY A 212 -14.63 1.76 -15.87
CA GLY A 212 -14.68 1.07 -17.17
C GLY A 212 -13.70 -0.09 -17.29
N GLU A 213 -13.17 -0.60 -16.19
CA GLU A 213 -12.26 -1.75 -16.17
C GLU A 213 -13.03 -3.06 -16.37
N LYS A 214 -12.52 -3.95 -17.24
CA LYS A 214 -13.07 -5.29 -17.47
C LYS A 214 -12.56 -6.28 -16.41
N VAL A 215 -13.47 -6.92 -15.69
CA VAL A 215 -13.16 -7.84 -14.59
C VAL A 215 -13.20 -9.30 -15.04
N VAL A 216 -12.07 -9.98 -14.93
CA VAL A 216 -11.90 -11.40 -15.18
C VAL A 216 -11.92 -12.16 -13.85
N MET A 217 -12.56 -13.32 -13.82
CA MET A 217 -12.56 -14.19 -12.64
C MET A 217 -12.21 -15.63 -13.00
N THR A 218 -11.42 -16.28 -12.16
CA THR A 218 -11.13 -17.71 -12.21
C THR A 218 -11.23 -18.30 -10.80
N ASN A 219 -11.34 -19.61 -10.69
CA ASN A 219 -11.32 -20.29 -9.40
C ASN A 219 -10.49 -21.59 -9.41
N GLY A 220 -10.05 -22.01 -8.23
CA GLY A 220 -9.36 -23.30 -8.06
C GLY A 220 -8.82 -23.51 -6.65
N VAL A 221 -8.21 -24.68 -6.46
CA VAL A 221 -7.59 -25.05 -5.18
C VAL A 221 -6.24 -24.34 -4.99
N PHE A 222 -5.43 -24.26 -6.05
CA PHE A 222 -4.10 -23.62 -6.04
C PHE A 222 -3.20 -24.06 -4.87
N ASP A 223 -3.14 -25.36 -4.65
CA ASP A 223 -2.46 -25.91 -3.46
C ASP A 223 -0.94 -25.78 -3.53
N ILE A 224 -0.32 -26.38 -4.56
CA ILE A 224 1.11 -26.23 -4.84
C ILE A 224 1.21 -25.62 -6.22
N LEU A 225 1.64 -24.36 -6.27
CA LEU A 225 1.81 -23.64 -7.51
C LEU A 225 2.99 -24.19 -8.32
N HIS A 226 2.89 -24.03 -9.63
CA HIS A 226 3.91 -24.40 -10.60
C HIS A 226 3.77 -23.50 -11.81
N ALA A 227 4.73 -23.57 -12.74
CA ALA A 227 4.77 -22.72 -13.95
C ALA A 227 3.44 -22.69 -14.72
N GLY A 228 2.77 -23.84 -14.87
CA GLY A 228 1.43 -23.89 -15.48
C GLY A 228 0.37 -23.00 -14.82
N HIS A 229 0.34 -22.88 -13.48
CA HIS A 229 -0.58 -21.95 -12.81
C HIS A 229 -0.20 -20.50 -13.08
N VAL A 230 1.10 -20.18 -13.08
CA VAL A 230 1.57 -18.82 -13.36
C VAL A 230 1.24 -18.41 -14.79
N SER A 231 1.51 -19.28 -15.77
CA SER A 231 1.17 -19.05 -17.19
C SER A 231 -0.35 -18.91 -17.38
N TYR A 232 -1.14 -19.80 -16.76
CA TYR A 232 -2.60 -19.74 -16.79
C TYR A 232 -3.15 -18.41 -16.25
N LEU A 233 -2.73 -18.00 -15.06
CA LEU A 233 -3.18 -16.75 -14.43
C LEU A 233 -2.73 -15.53 -15.23
N ALA A 234 -1.50 -15.54 -15.77
CA ALA A 234 -1.01 -14.48 -16.65
C ALA A 234 -1.83 -14.38 -17.95
N ASN A 235 -2.24 -15.51 -18.53
CA ASN A 235 -3.08 -15.51 -19.73
C ASN A 235 -4.52 -15.08 -19.42
N ALA A 236 -5.09 -15.50 -18.29
CA ALA A 236 -6.40 -15.01 -17.84
C ALA A 236 -6.39 -13.50 -17.62
N ARG A 237 -5.32 -12.97 -17.00
CA ARG A 237 -5.16 -11.53 -16.74
C ARG A 237 -5.13 -10.67 -18.01
N LYS A 238 -4.63 -11.20 -19.14
CA LYS A 238 -4.61 -10.48 -20.43
C LYS A 238 -5.99 -10.27 -21.05
N LEU A 239 -7.02 -10.98 -20.58
CA LEU A 239 -8.36 -10.93 -21.15
C LEU A 239 -9.23 -9.80 -20.57
N GLY A 240 -8.69 -9.05 -19.59
CA GLY A 240 -9.32 -7.87 -19.00
C GLY A 240 -8.31 -7.04 -18.20
N ASP A 241 -8.82 -6.12 -17.39
CA ASP A 241 -8.03 -5.15 -16.63
C ASP A 241 -7.80 -5.54 -15.18
N ARG A 242 -8.60 -6.49 -14.66
CA ARG A 242 -8.50 -7.03 -13.30
C ARG A 242 -8.72 -8.54 -13.30
N LEU A 243 -7.94 -9.27 -12.51
CA LEU A 243 -8.12 -10.71 -12.29
C LEU A 243 -8.48 -11.02 -10.83
N ILE A 244 -9.62 -11.67 -10.64
CA ILE A 244 -10.06 -12.30 -9.39
C ILE A 244 -9.68 -13.78 -9.42
N VAL A 245 -9.06 -14.25 -8.34
CA VAL A 245 -8.84 -15.67 -8.08
C VAL A 245 -9.65 -16.11 -6.85
N ALA A 246 -10.68 -16.91 -7.09
CA ALA A 246 -11.47 -17.54 -6.04
C ALA A 246 -10.84 -18.88 -5.60
N VAL A 247 -10.57 -19.01 -4.31
CA VAL A 247 -9.77 -20.09 -3.73
C VAL A 247 -10.64 -20.99 -2.84
N ASN A 248 -10.63 -22.30 -3.12
CA ASN A 248 -11.32 -23.27 -2.27
C ASN A 248 -10.76 -23.26 -0.84
N SER A 249 -11.62 -23.27 0.17
CA SER A 249 -11.23 -23.49 1.57
C SER A 249 -10.59 -24.86 1.79
N ASP A 250 -9.98 -25.07 2.95
CA ASP A 250 -9.38 -26.37 3.30
C ASP A 250 -10.46 -27.46 3.39
N ALA A 251 -11.63 -27.14 3.94
CA ALA A 251 -12.76 -28.06 4.01
C ALA A 251 -13.31 -28.40 2.62
N SER A 252 -13.50 -27.40 1.75
CA SER A 252 -13.92 -27.59 0.35
C SER A 252 -12.92 -28.48 -0.41
N THR A 253 -11.63 -28.21 -0.22
CA THR A 253 -10.56 -28.95 -0.88
C THR A 253 -10.51 -30.41 -0.42
N LYS A 254 -10.66 -30.68 0.88
CA LYS A 254 -10.73 -32.05 1.41
C LYS A 254 -11.88 -32.84 0.81
N ARG A 255 -13.08 -32.25 0.71
CA ARG A 255 -14.23 -32.91 0.07
C ARG A 255 -13.97 -33.21 -1.40
N LEU A 256 -13.32 -32.28 -2.11
CA LEU A 256 -13.07 -32.40 -3.55
C LEU A 256 -11.91 -33.34 -3.90
N LYS A 257 -10.85 -33.39 -3.09
CA LYS A 257 -9.58 -34.05 -3.42
C LYS A 257 -9.16 -35.15 -2.44
N GLY A 258 -9.89 -35.33 -1.34
CA GLY A 258 -9.62 -36.30 -0.27
C GLY A 258 -8.86 -35.70 0.92
N GLU A 259 -8.80 -36.46 2.02
CA GLU A 259 -8.24 -36.02 3.32
C GLU A 259 -6.77 -35.57 3.28
N SER A 260 -5.99 -36.06 2.30
CA SER A 260 -4.58 -35.69 2.13
C SER A 260 -4.36 -34.32 1.48
N ARG A 261 -5.44 -33.59 1.15
CA ARG A 261 -5.40 -32.30 0.47
C ARG A 261 -6.35 -31.30 1.16
N PRO A 262 -5.97 -30.03 1.34
CA PRO A 262 -4.77 -29.41 0.79
C PRO A 262 -3.51 -29.72 1.60
N VAL A 263 -2.34 -29.55 0.97
CA VAL A 263 -1.04 -29.60 1.65
C VAL A 263 -0.75 -28.27 2.34
N ASN A 264 -1.02 -27.17 1.64
CA ASN A 264 -0.85 -25.81 2.17
C ASN A 264 -2.19 -25.27 2.70
N PRO A 265 -2.24 -24.77 3.95
CA PRO A 265 -3.44 -24.11 4.49
C PRO A 265 -3.95 -22.96 3.63
N LEU A 266 -5.25 -22.69 3.70
CA LEU A 266 -5.93 -21.64 2.92
C LEU A 266 -5.20 -20.30 2.97
N GLU A 267 -4.85 -19.83 4.16
CA GLU A 267 -4.17 -18.54 4.37
C GLU A 267 -2.88 -18.43 3.54
N GLN A 268 -2.05 -19.48 3.56
CA GLN A 268 -0.79 -19.49 2.81
C GLN A 268 -1.04 -19.48 1.30
N ARG A 269 -2.01 -20.26 0.82
CA ARG A 269 -2.36 -20.29 -0.61
C ARG A 269 -2.85 -18.92 -1.09
N MET A 270 -3.66 -18.24 -0.28
CA MET A 270 -4.16 -16.90 -0.60
C MET A 270 -3.05 -15.85 -0.62
N ILE A 271 -2.11 -15.89 0.33
CA ILE A 271 -0.95 -14.99 0.37
C ILE A 271 -0.09 -15.16 -0.90
N VAL A 272 0.24 -16.40 -1.25
CA VAL A 272 1.09 -16.67 -2.42
C VAL A 272 0.41 -16.21 -3.71
N LEU A 273 -0.90 -16.47 -3.86
CA LEU A 273 -1.65 -16.01 -5.02
C LEU A 273 -1.75 -14.48 -5.08
N GLY A 274 -1.95 -13.81 -3.94
CA GLY A 274 -2.05 -12.36 -3.87
C GLY A 274 -0.72 -11.65 -4.16
N ALA A 275 0.40 -12.37 -4.08
CA ALA A 275 1.72 -11.86 -4.44
C ALA A 275 2.07 -12.04 -5.93
N LEU A 276 1.23 -12.75 -6.71
CA LEU A 276 1.47 -12.90 -8.15
C LEU A 276 1.08 -11.63 -8.90
N GLU A 277 1.99 -11.11 -9.72
CA GLU A 277 1.76 -9.89 -10.53
C GLU A 277 0.49 -9.93 -11.37
N SER A 278 0.09 -11.12 -11.86
CA SER A 278 -1.10 -11.29 -12.68
C SER A 278 -2.42 -11.26 -11.90
N VAL A 279 -2.39 -11.26 -10.56
CA VAL A 279 -3.57 -11.42 -9.71
C VAL A 279 -3.86 -10.11 -8.98
N ASP A 280 -5.01 -9.51 -9.26
CA ASP A 280 -5.42 -8.28 -8.61
C ASP A 280 -6.13 -8.58 -7.28
N TRP A 281 -7.01 -9.60 -7.24
CA TRP A 281 -7.81 -9.94 -6.05
C TRP A 281 -7.87 -11.44 -5.77
N VAL A 282 -7.81 -11.81 -4.50
CA VAL A 282 -7.95 -13.19 -4.03
C VAL A 282 -9.06 -13.28 -3.00
N VAL A 283 -10.01 -14.18 -3.19
CA VAL A 283 -11.14 -14.39 -2.27
C VAL A 283 -11.32 -15.88 -2.02
N SER A 284 -11.74 -16.27 -0.82
CA SER A 284 -12.00 -17.67 -0.50
C SER A 284 -13.49 -18.01 -0.58
N PHE A 285 -13.79 -19.29 -0.78
CA PHE A 285 -15.14 -19.84 -0.68
C PHE A 285 -15.09 -21.26 -0.10
N GLU A 286 -16.16 -21.69 0.58
CA GLU A 286 -16.20 -22.96 1.29
C GLU A 286 -17.10 -24.01 0.63
N GLU A 287 -18.00 -23.58 -0.25
CA GLU A 287 -18.91 -24.43 -1.00
C GLU A 287 -18.16 -25.38 -1.95
N ASP A 288 -18.86 -26.41 -2.45
CA ASP A 288 -18.28 -27.37 -3.39
C ASP A 288 -18.03 -26.74 -4.77
N THR A 289 -18.81 -25.72 -5.12
CA THR A 289 -18.65 -24.93 -6.35
C THR A 289 -18.64 -23.43 -6.01
N PRO A 290 -17.94 -22.60 -6.81
CA PRO A 290 -17.90 -21.15 -6.59
C PRO A 290 -19.19 -20.42 -7.04
N GLN A 291 -20.25 -21.13 -7.45
CA GLN A 291 -21.40 -20.55 -8.16
C GLN A 291 -22.04 -19.38 -7.40
N ARG A 292 -22.28 -19.52 -6.09
CA ARG A 292 -22.84 -18.45 -5.25
C ARG A 292 -21.99 -17.18 -5.29
N LEU A 293 -20.68 -17.34 -5.16
CA LEU A 293 -19.74 -16.23 -5.18
C LEU A 293 -19.71 -15.57 -6.56
N ILE A 294 -19.68 -16.37 -7.63
CA ILE A 294 -19.72 -15.87 -9.01
C ILE A 294 -21.02 -15.11 -9.26
N ALA A 295 -22.17 -15.63 -8.83
CA ALA A 295 -23.47 -14.97 -8.97
C ALA A 295 -23.57 -13.67 -8.16
N GLY A 296 -22.80 -13.53 -7.07
CA GLY A 296 -22.71 -12.30 -6.28
C GLY A 296 -21.77 -11.23 -6.88
N ILE A 297 -20.78 -11.63 -7.67
CA ILE A 297 -19.78 -10.74 -8.28
C ILE A 297 -20.13 -10.39 -9.74
N LEU A 298 -20.65 -11.37 -10.48
CA LEU A 298 -21.03 -11.33 -11.90
C LEU A 298 -19.91 -10.80 -12.81
N PRO A 299 -18.73 -11.43 -12.86
CA PRO A 299 -17.58 -10.94 -13.64
C PRO A 299 -17.92 -10.75 -15.11
N ASP A 300 -17.20 -9.85 -15.79
CA ASP A 300 -17.38 -9.62 -17.24
C ASP A 300 -16.87 -10.82 -18.05
N LEU A 301 -15.88 -11.54 -17.52
CA LEU A 301 -15.36 -12.76 -18.10
C LEU A 301 -15.05 -13.81 -17.01
N LEU A 302 -15.68 -14.98 -17.11
CA LEU A 302 -15.36 -16.15 -16.30
C LEU A 302 -14.41 -17.07 -17.07
N VAL A 303 -13.24 -17.34 -16.50
CA VAL A 303 -12.21 -18.15 -17.13
C VAL A 303 -11.97 -19.43 -16.34
N LYS A 304 -11.86 -20.55 -17.05
CA LYS A 304 -11.46 -21.83 -16.48
C LYS A 304 -10.35 -22.49 -17.28
N GLY A 305 -9.35 -23.03 -16.60
CA GLY A 305 -8.33 -23.88 -17.22
C GLY A 305 -8.80 -25.32 -17.32
N GLY A 306 -8.51 -25.99 -18.45
CA GLY A 306 -8.72 -27.43 -18.64
C GLY A 306 -9.64 -27.75 -19.82
N ASP A 307 -10.16 -28.97 -19.84
CA ASP A 307 -10.97 -29.50 -20.95
C ASP A 307 -12.48 -29.41 -20.68
N TYR A 308 -12.91 -28.40 -19.92
CA TYR A 308 -14.32 -28.18 -19.60
C TYR A 308 -15.05 -27.62 -20.81
N LYS A 309 -16.35 -27.90 -20.93
CA LYS A 309 -17.22 -27.09 -21.79
C LYS A 309 -17.68 -25.85 -21.03
N PRO A 310 -17.83 -24.68 -21.68
CA PRO A 310 -18.27 -23.46 -21.02
C PRO A 310 -19.57 -23.62 -20.21
N GLU A 311 -20.52 -24.44 -20.70
CA GLU A 311 -21.81 -24.70 -20.06
C GLU A 311 -21.70 -25.56 -18.79
N GLU A 312 -20.60 -26.29 -18.62
CA GLU A 312 -20.35 -27.14 -17.45
C GLU A 312 -19.67 -26.37 -16.30
N ILE A 313 -19.29 -25.11 -16.55
CA ILE A 313 -18.64 -24.27 -15.54
C ILE A 313 -19.69 -23.69 -14.61
N ALA A 314 -19.54 -23.97 -13.31
CA ALA A 314 -20.38 -23.40 -12.27
C ALA A 314 -20.34 -21.86 -12.31
N GLY A 315 -21.51 -21.22 -12.41
CA GLY A 315 -21.64 -19.76 -12.55
C GLY A 315 -21.76 -19.26 -14.00
N SER A 316 -21.72 -20.15 -15.01
CA SER A 316 -21.80 -19.77 -16.42
C SER A 316 -23.14 -19.15 -16.81
N GLU A 317 -24.26 -19.74 -16.37
CA GLU A 317 -25.61 -19.25 -16.64
C GLU A 317 -25.81 -17.82 -16.11
N GLU A 318 -25.36 -17.54 -14.89
CA GLU A 318 -25.49 -16.22 -14.25
C GLU A 318 -24.62 -15.17 -14.95
N VAL A 319 -23.40 -15.53 -15.37
CA VAL A 319 -22.50 -14.64 -16.10
C VAL A 319 -23.10 -14.26 -17.46
N TRP A 320 -23.61 -15.24 -18.22
CA TRP A 320 -24.27 -14.98 -19.50
C TRP A 320 -25.55 -14.15 -19.36
N ALA A 321 -26.37 -14.44 -18.35
CA ALA A 321 -27.58 -13.68 -18.07
C ALA A 321 -27.28 -12.20 -17.73
N ASN A 322 -26.10 -11.93 -17.17
CA ASN A 322 -25.60 -10.57 -16.91
C ASN A 322 -24.83 -9.94 -18.10
N GLY A 323 -24.77 -10.61 -19.25
CA GLY A 323 -24.09 -10.12 -20.45
C GLY A 323 -22.57 -10.30 -20.45
N GLY A 324 -22.02 -11.08 -19.51
CA GLY A 324 -20.61 -11.47 -19.50
C GLY A 324 -20.33 -12.68 -20.40
N GLU A 325 -19.06 -13.07 -20.46
CA GLU A 325 -18.58 -14.19 -21.28
C GLU A 325 -17.97 -15.31 -20.41
N VAL A 326 -17.93 -16.53 -20.95
CA VAL A 326 -17.28 -17.69 -20.30
C VAL A 326 -16.28 -18.27 -21.28
N MET A 327 -15.03 -18.43 -20.86
CA MET A 327 -13.93 -18.90 -21.70
C MET A 327 -13.14 -20.02 -21.02
N VAL A 328 -12.72 -20.96 -21.84
CA VAL A 328 -11.85 -22.07 -21.41
C VAL A 328 -10.47 -21.85 -22.01
N LEU A 329 -9.46 -21.81 -21.15
CA LEU A 329 -8.06 -21.72 -21.58
C LEU A 329 -7.42 -23.10 -21.56
N ASN A 330 -6.77 -23.45 -22.66
CA ASN A 330 -5.97 -24.67 -22.74
C ASN A 330 -4.73 -24.51 -21.84
N PHE A 331 -4.42 -25.56 -21.06
CA PHE A 331 -3.18 -25.60 -20.29
C PHE A 331 -1.98 -25.79 -21.24
N GLU A 332 -0.88 -25.09 -21.00
CA GLU A 332 0.41 -25.46 -21.59
C GLU A 332 0.87 -26.79 -20.97
N ASP A 333 1.21 -27.76 -21.82
CA ASP A 333 1.48 -29.16 -21.46
C ASP A 333 2.62 -29.34 -20.43
N GLY A 334 2.41 -30.28 -19.49
CA GLY A 334 3.50 -31.01 -18.82
C GLY A 334 3.69 -30.84 -17.30
N CYS A 335 2.99 -29.92 -16.63
CA CYS A 335 3.13 -29.71 -15.19
C CYS A 335 1.78 -29.72 -14.47
N SER A 336 1.55 -30.70 -13.59
CA SER A 336 0.42 -30.70 -12.66
C SER A 336 0.89 -30.98 -11.24
N THR A 337 0.25 -30.33 -10.26
CA THR A 337 0.53 -30.56 -8.83
C THR A 337 0.46 -32.04 -8.44
N THR A 338 -0.49 -32.79 -9.02
CA THR A 338 -0.64 -34.23 -8.79
C THR A 338 0.56 -35.02 -9.32
N ASN A 339 1.11 -34.65 -10.47
CA ASN A 339 2.29 -35.31 -11.03
C ASN A 339 3.56 -35.00 -10.22
N ILE A 340 3.70 -33.77 -9.72
CA ILE A 340 4.80 -33.39 -8.83
C ILE A 340 4.76 -34.22 -7.53
N ILE A 341 3.60 -34.34 -6.90
CA ILE A 341 3.45 -35.13 -5.66
C ILE A 341 3.71 -36.61 -5.89
N LYS A 342 3.16 -37.19 -6.97
CA LYS A 342 3.44 -38.58 -7.33
C LYS A 342 4.93 -38.82 -7.53
N LYS A 343 5.64 -37.90 -8.18
CA LYS A 343 7.09 -38.00 -8.38
C LYS A 343 7.85 -38.01 -7.05
N ILE A 344 7.50 -37.13 -6.11
CA ILE A 344 8.09 -37.09 -4.77
C ILE A 344 7.83 -38.40 -3.99
N GLN A 345 6.61 -38.93 -4.04
CA GLN A 345 6.25 -40.20 -3.38
C GLN A 345 7.00 -41.39 -3.99
N THR A 346 7.20 -41.42 -5.31
CA THR A 346 7.92 -42.51 -5.99
C THR A 346 9.43 -42.47 -5.73
N GLU A 347 10.01 -41.28 -5.51
CA GLU A 347 11.43 -41.12 -5.17
C GLU A 347 11.74 -41.39 -3.67
N SER A 348 10.73 -41.33 -2.80
CA SER A 348 10.88 -41.61 -1.36
C SER A 348 10.83 -43.11 -1.00
N GLU A 349 10.48 -43.98 -1.95
CA GLU A 349 10.43 -45.44 -1.80
C GLU A 349 11.71 -46.16 -2.29
N LYS A 350 12.77 -45.41 -2.64
CA LYS A 350 14.11 -45.94 -2.98
C LYS A 350 15.12 -45.69 -1.88
#